data_AF-A0A2V7Q438-F1
#
_entry.id   AF-A0A2V7Q438-F1
#
_cell.length_a   1.000
_cell.length_b   1.000
_cell.length_c   1.000
_cell.angle_alpha   90.00
_cell.angle_beta   90.00
_cell.angle_gamma   90.00
#
_symmetry.space_group_name_H-M   'P 1'
#
loop_
_entity.id
_entity.type
_entity.pdbx_description
1 polymer ?
#
loop_
_entity_poly.entity_id
_entity_poly.type
_entity_poly.pdbx_seq_one_letter_code
_entity_poly.pdbx_strand_id
1 'polypeptide(L)'
;MASRSLIVLPDDAATPILDAIGQARKSLRIKMFVFSDPALIGAVIAAQRRGVYVRVMLNPARRSGEEENEETRQQLARAGVDVIDSNPALAL
;
A
#
# COMPACT_ATOMS: atom_id res chain seq x y z
N MET A 1 -12.93 -15.88 19.32
CA MET A 1 -11.46 -16.02 19.40
C MET A 1 -10.88 -15.39 18.15
N ALA A 2 -9.82 -14.57 18.25
CA ALA A 2 -9.14 -14.06 17.06
C ALA A 2 -8.44 -15.22 16.35
N SER A 3 -8.83 -15.52 15.11
CA SER A 3 -8.12 -16.48 14.27
C SER A 3 -6.80 -15.87 13.81
N ARG A 4 -5.74 -16.68 13.76
CA ARG A 4 -4.43 -16.28 13.24
C ARG A 4 -4.13 -17.13 12.01
N SER A 5 -3.58 -16.49 10.99
CA SER A 5 -3.14 -17.15 9.76
C SER A 5 -1.66 -16.83 9.54
N LEU A 6 -0.91 -17.81 9.03
CA LEU A 6 0.42 -17.60 8.47
C LEU A 6 0.30 -17.41 6.97
N ILE A 7 1.09 -16.47 6.43
CA ILE A 7 1.24 -16.23 5.00
C ILE A 7 2.70 -16.51 4.67
N VAL A 8 2.97 -17.45 3.78
CA VAL A 8 4.29 -17.91 3.39
C VAL A 8 4.47 -17.70 1.89
N LEU A 9 5.51 -16.97 1.52
CA LEU A 9 5.85 -16.72 0.12
C LEU A 9 6.97 -17.67 -0.33
N PRO A 10 6.96 -18.11 -1.60
CA PRO A 10 6.09 -17.64 -2.69
C PRO A 10 4.70 -18.30 -2.75
N ASP A 11 4.42 -19.34 -1.96
CA ASP A 11 3.24 -20.20 -2.10
C ASP A 11 1.90 -19.44 -2.03
N ASP A 12 1.75 -18.53 -1.07
CA ASP A 12 0.54 -17.72 -0.92
C ASP A 12 0.50 -16.49 -1.85
N ALA A 13 1.66 -16.12 -2.41
CA ALA A 13 1.85 -14.96 -3.26
C ALA A 13 1.18 -13.67 -2.71
N ALA A 14 0.56 -12.87 -3.56
CA ALA A 14 -0.12 -11.63 -3.18
C ALA A 14 -1.59 -11.82 -2.76
N THR A 15 -2.17 -13.01 -2.95
CA THR A 15 -3.62 -13.26 -2.80
C THR A 15 -4.14 -12.85 -1.42
N PRO A 16 -3.53 -13.27 -0.29
CA PRO A 16 -4.02 -12.87 1.03
C PRO A 16 -4.02 -11.36 1.26
N ILE A 17 -3.07 -10.64 0.64
CA ILE A 17 -2.96 -9.18 0.76
C ILE A 17 -4.05 -8.51 -0.09
N LEU A 18 -4.26 -8.99 -1.32
CA LEU A 18 -5.34 -8.53 -2.19
C LEU A 18 -6.71 -8.73 -1.53
N ASP A 19 -6.95 -9.89 -0.91
CA ASP A 19 -8.17 -10.21 -0.19
C ASP A 19 -8.37 -9.27 1.01
N ALA A 20 -7.32 -9.03 1.81
CA ALA A 20 -7.38 -8.10 2.92
C ALA A 20 -7.75 -6.67 2.47
N ILE A 21 -7.18 -6.19 1.34
CA ILE A 21 -7.51 -4.89 0.76
C ILE A 21 -8.95 -4.87 0.24
N GLY A 22 -9.40 -5.94 -0.43
CA GLY A 22 -10.76 -6.10 -0.95
C GLY A 22 -11.82 -6.12 0.16
N GLN A 23 -11.49 -6.72 1.31
CA GLN A 23 -12.38 -6.84 2.47
C GLN A 23 -12.36 -5.61 3.39
N ALA A 24 -11.42 -4.68 3.23
CA ALA A 24 -11.41 -3.44 4.01
C ALA A 24 -12.71 -2.64 3.83
N ARG A 25 -13.26 -2.12 4.94
CA ARG A 25 -14.53 -1.36 4.97
C ARG A 25 -14.41 0.06 5.51
N LYS A 26 -13.48 0.32 6.44
CA LYS A 26 -13.38 1.61 7.15
C LYS A 26 -12.12 2.38 6.79
N SER A 27 -10.97 1.74 6.92
CA SER A 27 -9.68 2.37 6.63
C SER A 27 -8.67 1.36 6.12
N LEU A 28 -7.72 1.86 5.33
CA LEU A 28 -6.52 1.14 4.90
C LEU A 28 -5.31 2.03 5.13
N ARG A 29 -4.31 1.54 5.86
CA ARG A 29 -3.05 2.25 6.11
C ARG A 29 -1.92 1.37 5.61
N ILE A 30 -1.10 1.89 4.70
CA ILE A 30 -0.02 1.15 4.06
C ILE A 30 1.28 1.91 4.28
N LYS A 31 2.34 1.19 4.64
CA LYS A 31 3.71 1.66 4.59
C LYS A 31 4.47 0.73 3.65
N MET A 32 5.15 1.27 2.66
CA MET A 32 5.85 0.46 1.68
C MET A 32 7.24 1.00 1.34
N PHE A 33 8.20 0.09 1.21
CA PHE A 33 9.55 0.40 0.78
C PHE A 33 9.56 0.71 -0.73
N VAL A 34 9.24 -0.28 -1.55
CA VAL A 34 8.99 -0.12 -2.99
C VAL A 34 7.58 -0.61 -3.26
N PHE A 35 6.74 0.24 -3.85
CA PHE A 35 5.37 -0.14 -4.20
C PHE A 35 5.21 -0.14 -5.72
N SER A 36 5.35 -1.31 -6.34
CA SER A 36 5.39 -1.45 -7.81
C SER A 36 4.47 -2.52 -8.38
N ASP A 37 3.84 -3.36 -7.54
CA ASP A 37 2.92 -4.40 -8.00
C ASP A 37 1.60 -3.77 -8.52
N PRO A 38 1.27 -3.90 -9.82
CA PRO A 38 0.10 -3.24 -10.39
C PRO A 38 -1.23 -3.74 -9.81
N ALA A 39 -1.32 -5.01 -9.43
CA ALA A 39 -2.54 -5.58 -8.88
C ALA A 39 -2.83 -5.00 -7.48
N LEU A 40 -1.79 -4.89 -6.64
CA LEU A 40 -1.91 -4.26 -5.33
C LEU A 40 -2.22 -2.76 -5.44
N ILE A 41 -1.56 -2.02 -6.34
CA ILE A 41 -1.85 -0.59 -6.58
C ILE A 41 -3.31 -0.41 -7.01
N GLY A 42 -3.77 -1.22 -7.97
CA GLY A 42 -5.17 -1.23 -8.42
C GLY A 42 -6.16 -1.54 -7.29
N ALA A 43 -5.85 -2.49 -6.41
CA ALA A 43 -6.69 -2.84 -5.27
C ALA A 43 -6.81 -1.68 -4.26
N VAL A 44 -5.71 -0.97 -3.99
CA VAL A 44 -5.68 0.21 -3.11
C VAL A 44 -6.54 1.34 -3.69
N ILE A 45 -6.39 1.63 -4.98
CA ILE A 45 -7.20 2.63 -5.69
C ILE A 45 -8.69 2.23 -5.65
N ALA A 46 -9.00 0.95 -5.88
CA ALA A 46 -10.36 0.46 -5.79
C ALA A 46 -10.94 0.61 -4.38
N ALA A 47 -10.15 0.40 -3.32
CA ALA A 47 -10.58 0.62 -1.94
C ALA A 47 -10.92 2.10 -1.68
N GLN A 48 -10.08 3.02 -2.13
CA GLN A 48 -10.33 4.46 -2.04
C GLN A 48 -11.65 4.84 -2.74
N ARG A 49 -11.88 4.33 -3.96
CA ARG A 49 -13.11 4.57 -4.73
C ARG A 49 -14.38 4.01 -4.06
N ARG A 50 -14.26 2.94 -3.25
CA ARG A 50 -15.37 2.41 -2.44
C ARG A 50 -15.69 3.29 -1.21
N GLY A 51 -14.91 4.34 -0.95
CA GLY A 51 -15.06 5.20 0.23
C GLY A 51 -14.30 4.70 1.48
N VAL A 52 -13.41 3.72 1.33
CA VAL A 52 -12.49 3.36 2.42
C VAL A 52 -11.51 4.50 2.62
N TYR A 53 -11.24 4.91 3.86
CA TYR A 53 -10.24 5.94 4.14
C TYR A 53 -8.82 5.38 3.96
N VAL A 54 -8.18 5.66 2.83
CA VAL A 54 -6.84 5.14 2.49
C VAL A 54 -5.76 6.18 2.75
N ARG A 55 -4.69 5.76 3.43
CA ARG A 55 -3.43 6.51 3.56
C ARG A 55 -2.23 5.63 3.24
N VAL A 56 -1.28 6.17 2.48
CA VAL A 56 -0.08 5.45 2.06
C VAL A 56 1.17 6.25 2.43
N MET A 57 2.11 5.58 3.08
CA MET A 57 3.47 6.06 3.32
C MET A 57 4.42 5.35 2.35
N LEU A 58 5.08 6.10 1.48
CA LEU A 58 6.08 5.59 0.54
C LEU A 58 7.47 6.03 0.97
N ASN A 59 8.48 5.18 0.80
CA ASN A 59 9.84 5.66 0.97
C ASN A 59 10.16 6.76 -0.06
N PRO A 60 10.85 7.84 0.37
CA PRO A 60 11.32 8.87 -0.53
C PRO A 60 12.45 8.33 -1.43
N ALA A 61 12.96 9.18 -2.32
CA ALA A 61 14.10 8.87 -3.17
C ALA A 61 15.26 8.26 -2.36
N ARG A 62 15.93 7.26 -2.94
CA ARG A 62 17.14 6.69 -2.34
C ARG A 62 18.22 7.76 -2.23
N ARG A 63 19.26 7.48 -1.43
CA ARG A 63 20.47 8.34 -1.38
C ARG A 63 21.15 8.48 -2.75
N SER A 64 20.95 7.52 -3.65
CA SER A 64 21.40 7.56 -5.05
C SER A 64 20.64 8.57 -5.92
N GLY A 65 19.50 9.10 -5.45
CA GLY A 65 18.58 9.93 -6.23
C GLY A 65 17.53 9.13 -7.01
N GLU A 66 17.53 7.79 -6.91
CA GLU A 66 16.54 6.95 -7.58
C GLU A 66 15.16 7.07 -6.93
N GLU A 67 14.14 7.38 -7.73
CA GLU A 67 12.75 7.56 -7.33
C GLU A 67 11.87 6.34 -7.69
N GLU A 68 12.02 5.24 -6.95
CA GLU A 68 11.32 3.97 -7.25
C GLU A 68 9.79 4.04 -7.12
N ASN A 69 9.28 5.03 -6.41
CA ASN A 69 7.86 5.15 -6.06
C ASN A 69 7.15 6.30 -6.80
N GLU A 70 7.83 7.07 -7.67
CA GLU A 70 7.26 8.30 -8.22
C GLU A 70 6.03 8.03 -9.09
N GLU A 71 6.09 7.02 -9.97
CA GLU A 71 4.93 6.64 -10.78
C GLU A 71 3.75 6.21 -9.89
N THR A 72 3.99 5.33 -8.92
CA THR A 72 2.96 4.85 -8.00
C THR A 72 2.37 5.98 -7.15
N ARG A 73 3.19 6.92 -6.70
CA ARG A 73 2.74 8.13 -6.00
C ARG A 73 1.75 8.90 -6.87
N GLN A 74 2.10 9.15 -8.12
CA GLN A 74 1.22 9.88 -9.04
C GLN A 74 -0.10 9.14 -9.28
N GLN A 75 -0.07 7.81 -9.46
CA GLN A 75 -1.28 7.01 -9.65
C GLN A 75 -2.21 7.08 -8.44
N LEU A 76 -1.66 6.91 -7.22
CA LEU A 76 -2.41 6.98 -5.97
C LEU A 76 -2.96 8.39 -5.71
N ALA A 77 -2.15 9.43 -5.91
CA ALA A 77 -2.57 10.82 -5.71
C ALA A 77 -3.70 11.22 -6.69
N ARG A 78 -3.60 10.83 -7.97
CA ARG A 78 -4.67 11.03 -8.96
C ARG A 78 -5.98 10.32 -8.59
N ALA A 79 -5.90 9.22 -7.84
CA ALA A 79 -7.08 8.52 -7.31
C ALA A 79 -7.63 9.13 -6.01
N GLY A 80 -7.03 10.21 -5.50
CA GLY A 80 -7.44 10.89 -4.26
C GLY A 80 -6.98 10.18 -2.99
N VAL A 81 -5.99 9.29 -3.08
CA VAL A 81 -5.35 8.69 -1.89
C VAL A 81 -4.41 9.70 -1.25
N ASP A 82 -4.43 9.79 0.07
CA ASP A 82 -3.46 10.59 0.83
C ASP A 82 -2.11 9.83 0.88
N VAL A 83 -1.11 10.37 0.18
CA VAL A 83 0.22 9.79 0.04
C VAL A 83 1.24 10.73 0.63
N ILE A 84 2.01 10.22 1.59
CA ILE A 84 3.08 10.96 2.25
C ILE A 84 4.39 10.16 2.21
N ASP A 85 5.49 10.84 2.46
CA ASP A 85 6.77 10.17 2.62
C ASP A 85 6.85 9.45 3.96
N SER A 86 7.48 8.29 3.95
CA SER A 86 7.79 7.58 5.19
C SER A 86 8.79 8.42 5.99
N ASN A 87 8.50 8.62 7.27
CA ASN A 87 9.41 9.34 8.16
C ASN A 87 10.24 8.31 8.96
N PRO A 88 11.57 8.29 8.83
CA PRO A 88 12.43 7.38 9.59
C PRO A 88 12.35 7.60 11.11
N ALA A 89 11.99 8.80 11.57
CA ALA A 89 11.78 9.09 12.99
C ALA A 89 10.47 8.52 13.55
N LEU A 90 9.53 8.10 12.69
CA LEU A 90 8.21 7.56 13.06
C LEU A 90 8.07 6.08 12.69
N ALA A 91 9.16 5.32 12.75
CA ALA A 91 9.09 3.87 12.58
C ALA A 91 8.21 3.26 13.69
N LEU A 92 6.98 2.88 13.34
CA LEU A 92 6.18 1.90 14.09
C LEU A 92 6.91 0.55 14.13
#